data_AF-A0AAU3CFH6-F1
#
_entry.id   AF-A0AAU3CFH6-F1
#
_cell.length_a   1.000
_cell.length_b   1.000
_cell.length_c   1.000
_cell.angle_alpha   90.00
_cell.angle_beta   90.00
_cell.angle_gamma   90.00
#
_symmetry.space_group_name_H-M   'P 1'
#
loop_
_entity.id
_entity.type
_entity.pdbx_description
1 polymer ?
#
loop_
_entity_poly.entity_id
_entity_poly.type
_entity_poly.pdbx_seq_one_letter_code
_entity_poly.pdbx_strand_id
1 'polypeptide(L)'
;MKTLAFSVRPAHTSRLAKGLNNHAAQLGEVGRHREAVDLAEESVGLWRGLMERDPDAHTANLAGNVSNLAGLLCTVGRHREAEAEEAVGLWRVLIERDPDCHTAGLATTLNIRAAWLSAVGGTGRR
;
A
#
# COMPACT_ATOMS: atom_id res chain seq x y z
N MET A 1 -29.90 22.61 10.41
CA MET A 1 -29.19 21.64 9.57
C MET A 1 -27.87 21.25 10.26
N LYS A 2 -27.81 20.10 10.94
CA LYS A 2 -26.56 19.53 11.47
C LYS A 2 -26.35 18.23 10.73
N THR A 3 -25.51 18.26 9.70
CA THR A 3 -25.12 17.07 8.95
C THR A 3 -24.28 16.22 9.88
N LEU A 4 -24.85 15.15 10.42
CA LEU A 4 -24.13 14.05 11.03
C LEU A 4 -23.38 13.34 9.90
N ALA A 5 -22.30 13.96 9.41
CA ALA A 5 -21.27 13.20 8.74
C ALA A 5 -20.81 12.17 9.76
N PHE A 6 -21.04 10.90 9.44
CA PHE A 6 -20.60 9.74 10.19
C PHE A 6 -19.08 9.86 10.37
N SER A 7 -18.67 10.59 11.40
CA SER A 7 -17.27 10.78 11.74
C SER A 7 -16.84 9.46 12.38
N VAL A 8 -16.53 8.50 11.51
CA VAL A 8 -15.71 7.36 11.92
C VAL A 8 -14.45 7.99 12.47
N ARG A 9 -14.26 7.84 13.78
CA ARG A 9 -13.09 8.42 14.47
C ARG A 9 -11.85 7.92 13.72
N PRO A 10 -10.83 8.77 13.48
CA PRO A 10 -9.60 8.36 12.78
C PRO A 10 -8.98 7.07 13.33
N ALA A 11 -9.09 6.85 14.64
CA ALA A 11 -8.65 5.62 15.31
C ALA A 11 -9.44 4.35 14.91
N HIS A 12 -10.75 4.46 14.63
CA HIS A 12 -11.55 3.34 14.13
C HIS A 12 -11.22 3.05 12.67
N THR A 13 -11.04 4.10 11.86
CA THR A 13 -10.63 3.98 10.46
C THR A 13 -9.25 3.33 10.32
N SER A 14 -8.27 3.73 11.13
CA SER A 14 -6.92 3.16 11.09
C SER A 14 -6.90 1.70 11.55
N ARG A 15 -7.72 1.33 12.54
CA ARG A 15 -7.86 -0.06 12.98
C ARG A 15 -8.53 -0.94 11.91
N LEU A 16 -9.54 -0.42 11.23
CA LEU A 16 -10.18 -1.10 10.11
C LEU A 16 -9.19 -1.34 8.97
N ALA A 17 -8.47 -0.29 8.54
CA ALA A 17 -7.46 -0.40 7.47
C ALA A 17 -6.39 -1.45 7.80
N LYS A 18 -5.83 -1.44 9.03
CA LYS A 18 -4.89 -2.48 9.47
C LYS A 18 -5.48 -3.89 9.39
N GLY A 19 -6.74 -4.05 9.78
CA GLY A 19 -7.45 -5.32 9.70
C GLY A 19 -7.59 -5.82 8.26
N LEU A 20 -7.99 -4.94 7.34
CA LEU A 20 -8.14 -5.25 5.91
C LEU A 20 -6.81 -5.68 5.29
N ASN A 21 -5.72 -4.94 5.53
CA ASN A 21 -4.40 -5.30 5.03
C ASN A 21 -3.89 -6.63 5.59
N ASN A 22 -4.12 -6.90 6.88
CA ASN A 22 -3.75 -8.19 7.45
C ASN A 22 -4.56 -9.33 6.82
N HIS A 23 -5.85 -9.11 6.56
CA HIS A 23 -6.67 -10.11 5.90
C HIS A 23 -6.25 -10.34 4.44
N ALA A 24 -5.92 -9.26 3.72
CA ALA A 24 -5.35 -9.33 2.38
C ALA A 24 -4.07 -10.18 2.35
N ALA A 25 -3.16 -9.97 3.30
CA ALA A 25 -1.95 -10.79 3.42
C ALA A 25 -2.28 -12.28 3.62
N GLN A 26 -3.20 -12.60 4.54
CA GLN A 26 -3.62 -13.98 4.78
C GLN A 26 -4.27 -14.62 3.55
N LEU A 27 -5.09 -13.86 2.79
CA LEU A 27 -5.68 -14.33 1.54
C LEU A 27 -4.61 -14.57 0.46
N GLY A 28 -3.59 -13.71 0.42
CA GLY A 28 -2.43 -13.88 -0.45
C GLY A 28 -1.69 -15.20 -0.17
N GLU A 29 -1.44 -15.52 1.10
CA GLU A 29 -0.75 -16.76 1.51
C GLU A 29 -1.53 -18.03 1.12
N VAL A 30 -2.87 -17.99 1.15
CA VAL A 30 -3.71 -19.12 0.74
C VAL A 30 -4.04 -19.13 -0.76
N GLY A 31 -3.37 -18.31 -1.56
CA GLY A 31 -3.52 -18.27 -3.02
C GLY A 31 -4.76 -17.52 -3.53
N ARG A 32 -5.54 -16.88 -2.65
CA ARG A 32 -6.74 -16.10 -2.98
C ARG A 32 -6.36 -14.66 -3.38
N HIS A 33 -5.46 -14.54 -4.35
CA HIS A 33 -4.80 -13.28 -4.68
C HIS A 33 -5.73 -12.18 -5.18
N ARG A 34 -6.81 -12.50 -5.90
CA ARG A 34 -7.78 -11.49 -6.37
C ARG A 34 -8.51 -10.82 -5.21
N GLU A 35 -9.01 -11.62 -4.28
CA GLU A 35 -9.71 -11.12 -3.09
C GLU A 35 -8.74 -10.39 -2.15
N ALA A 36 -7.48 -10.82 -2.11
CA ALA A 36 -6.43 -10.09 -1.41
C ALA A 36 -6.23 -8.68 -2.01
N VAL A 37 -6.26 -8.54 -3.34
CA VAL A 37 -6.14 -7.23 -4.00
C VAL A 37 -7.31 -6.33 -3.60
N ASP A 38 -8.56 -6.82 -3.66
CA ASP A 38 -9.73 -6.02 -3.33
C ASP A 38 -9.66 -5.43 -1.90
N LEU A 39 -9.26 -6.25 -0.92
CA LEU A 39 -9.09 -5.78 0.46
C LEU A 39 -7.89 -4.85 0.65
N ALA A 40 -6.81 -5.06 -0.11
CA ALA A 40 -5.65 -4.17 -0.06
C ALA A 40 -5.97 -2.80 -0.68
N GLU A 41 -6.72 -2.75 -1.78
CA GLU A 41 -7.23 -1.52 -2.40
C GLU A 41 -8.10 -0.73 -1.40
N GLU A 42 -9.02 -1.39 -0.70
CA GLU A 42 -9.85 -0.75 0.33
C GLU A 42 -9.00 -0.18 1.48
N SER A 43 -8.03 -0.96 1.97
CA SER A 43 -7.11 -0.50 3.02
C SER A 43 -6.33 0.75 2.61
N VAL A 44 -5.79 0.77 1.39
CA VAL A 44 -5.06 1.93 0.83
C VAL A 44 -5.98 3.15 0.75
N GLY A 45 -7.22 2.99 0.30
CA GLY A 45 -8.20 4.07 0.25
C GLY A 45 -8.46 4.70 1.63
N LEU A 46 -8.60 3.87 2.67
CA LEU A 46 -8.76 4.36 4.05
C LEU A 46 -7.51 5.10 4.55
N TRP A 47 -6.31 4.57 4.25
CA TRP A 47 -5.06 5.22 4.64
C TRP A 47 -4.81 6.55 3.92
N ARG A 48 -5.20 6.67 2.64
CA ARG A 48 -5.14 7.94 1.90
C ARG A 48 -6.00 9.02 2.58
N GLY A 49 -7.25 8.69 2.92
CA GLY A 49 -8.13 9.63 3.62
C GLY A 49 -7.68 9.99 5.04
N LEU A 50 -6.89 9.12 5.68
CA LEU A 50 -6.24 9.43 6.96
C LEU A 50 -5.01 10.34 6.77
N MET A 51 -4.17 10.06 5.76
CA MET A 51 -3.01 10.87 5.42
C MET A 51 -3.40 12.31 5.08
N GLU A 52 -4.53 12.54 4.39
CA GLU A 52 -5.04 13.89 4.12
C GLU A 52 -5.32 14.70 5.40
N ARG A 53 -5.58 14.03 6.52
CA ARG A 53 -5.86 14.67 7.82
C ARG A 53 -4.61 14.86 8.68
N ASP A 54 -3.72 13.88 8.67
CA ASP A 54 -2.45 13.89 9.41
C ASP A 54 -1.40 13.11 8.62
N PRO A 55 -0.67 13.78 7.70
CA PRO A 55 0.34 13.14 6.88
C PRO A 55 1.44 12.49 7.73
N ASP A 56 1.87 13.19 8.78
CA ASP A 56 3.01 12.79 9.59
C ASP A 56 2.74 11.49 10.36
N ALA A 57 1.53 11.33 10.90
CA ALA A 57 1.15 10.13 11.63
C ALA A 57 0.89 8.91 10.74
N HIS A 58 0.62 9.10 9.44
CA HIS A 58 0.01 8.06 8.61
C HIS A 58 0.81 7.67 7.36
N THR A 59 1.80 8.47 6.94
CA THR A 59 2.63 8.19 5.76
C THR A 59 3.30 6.81 5.82
N ALA A 60 3.85 6.41 6.97
CA ALA A 60 4.50 5.09 7.13
C ALA A 60 3.53 3.91 6.96
N ASN A 61 2.31 4.05 7.47
CA ASN A 61 1.31 2.99 7.33
C ASN A 61 0.82 2.91 5.88
N LEU A 62 0.55 4.06 5.24
CA LEU A 62 0.17 4.10 3.83
C LEU A 62 1.25 3.47 2.95
N ALA A 63 2.53 3.84 3.15
CA ALA A 63 3.65 3.29 2.39
C ALA A 63 3.71 1.76 2.43
N GLY A 64 3.58 1.15 3.62
CA GLY A 64 3.56 -0.31 3.76
C GLY A 64 2.36 -0.98 3.10
N ASN A 65 1.18 -0.34 3.13
CA ASN A 65 -0.04 -0.88 2.51
C ASN A 65 0.03 -0.83 0.99
N VAL A 66 0.53 0.27 0.42
CA VAL A 66 0.73 0.41 -1.03
C VAL A 66 1.80 -0.59 -1.51
N SER A 67 2.87 -0.83 -0.74
CA SER A 67 3.85 -1.88 -1.05
C SER A 67 3.22 -3.27 -1.14
N ASN A 68 2.37 -3.63 -0.18
CA ASN A 68 1.65 -4.91 -0.19
C ASN A 68 0.72 -5.03 -1.40
N LEU A 69 -0.05 -3.99 -1.69
CA LEU A 69 -0.94 -3.95 -2.86
C LEU A 69 -0.14 -4.13 -4.16
N ALA A 70 0.98 -3.43 -4.31
CA ALA A 70 1.84 -3.56 -5.49
C ALA A 70 2.37 -5.00 -5.66
N GLY A 71 2.74 -5.67 -4.56
CA GLY A 71 3.14 -7.08 -4.57
C GLY A 71 2.01 -8.00 -5.04
N LEU A 72 0.80 -7.83 -4.48
CA LEU A 72 -0.38 -8.61 -4.87
C LEU A 72 -0.77 -8.39 -6.33
N LEU A 73 -0.73 -7.15 -6.81
CA LEU A 73 -1.00 -6.79 -8.21
C LEU A 73 0.00 -7.44 -9.18
N CYS A 74 1.27 -7.56 -8.77
CA CYS A 74 2.26 -8.31 -9.55
C CYS A 74 1.92 -9.80 -9.61
N THR A 75 1.50 -10.41 -8.49
CA THR A 75 1.14 -11.82 -8.44
C THR A 75 -0.07 -12.16 -9.32
N VAL A 76 -1.04 -11.25 -9.44
CA VAL A 76 -2.21 -11.46 -10.33
C VAL A 76 -1.98 -11.00 -11.78
N GLY A 77 -0.76 -10.57 -12.13
CA GLY A 77 -0.43 -10.09 -13.48
C GLY A 77 -0.98 -8.71 -13.84
N ARG A 78 -1.59 -7.98 -12.89
CA ARG A 78 -2.08 -6.60 -13.03
C ARG A 78 -0.94 -5.59 -12.88
N HIS A 79 0.17 -5.83 -13.56
CA HIS A 79 1.39 -5.03 -13.38
C HIS A 79 1.15 -3.54 -13.63
N ARG A 80 0.39 -3.15 -14.66
CA ARG A 80 0.13 -1.73 -14.95
C ARG A 80 -0.57 -0.95 -13.83
N GLU A 81 -1.22 -1.66 -12.92
CA GLU A 81 -1.95 -1.07 -11.80
C GLU A 81 -1.11 -1.08 -10.51
N ALA A 82 0.05 -1.77 -10.51
CA ALA A 82 0.94 -1.81 -9.36
C ALA A 82 1.51 -0.40 -9.11
N GLU A 83 0.99 0.27 -8.09
CA GLU A 83 1.41 1.60 -7.62
C GLU A 83 2.78 1.58 -6.91
N ALA A 84 3.72 0.77 -7.41
CA ALA A 84 5.05 0.60 -6.80
C ALA A 84 5.85 1.92 -6.75
N GLU A 85 5.66 2.81 -7.72
CA GLU A 85 6.29 4.14 -7.74
C GLU A 85 5.75 5.05 -6.63
N GLU A 86 4.46 4.97 -6.30
CA GLU A 86 3.87 5.73 -5.18
C GLU A 86 4.45 5.26 -3.85
N ALA A 87 4.49 3.93 -3.62
CA ALA A 87 5.11 3.38 -2.41
C ALA A 87 6.58 3.82 -2.27
N VAL A 88 7.37 3.78 -3.36
CA VAL A 88 8.76 4.26 -3.33
C VAL A 88 8.83 5.75 -3.00
N GLY A 89 7.93 6.57 -3.56
CA GLY A 89 7.84 7.99 -3.24
C GLY A 89 7.58 8.24 -1.75
N LEU A 90 6.61 7.52 -1.17
CA LEU A 90 6.25 7.64 0.25
C LEU A 90 7.40 7.18 1.16
N TRP A 91 8.06 6.07 0.85
CA TRP A 91 9.22 5.59 1.62
C TRP A 91 10.42 6.55 1.56
N ARG A 92 10.63 7.24 0.43
CA ARG A 92 11.69 8.26 0.32
C ARG A 92 11.43 9.47 1.22
N VAL A 93 10.20 9.99 1.24
CA VAL A 93 9.82 11.09 2.14
C VAL A 93 10.04 10.72 3.62
N LEU A 94 9.78 9.46 3.99
CA LEU A 94 10.01 8.97 5.34
C LEU A 94 11.51 8.89 5.70
N ILE A 95 12.34 8.43 4.77
CA ILE A 95 13.80 8.32 4.98
C ILE A 95 14.47 9.68 5.10
N GLU A 96 13.98 10.70 4.40
CA GLU A 96 14.46 12.08 4.58
C GLU A 96 14.25 12.60 6.01
N ARG A 97 13.26 12.06 6.74
CA ARG A 97 12.93 12.46 8.11
C ARG A 97 13.57 11.56 9.16
N ASP A 98 13.57 10.26 8.93
CA ASP A 98 14.17 9.26 9.82
C ASP A 98 14.70 8.06 9.01
N PRO A 99 16.00 8.06 8.67
CA PRO A 99 16.61 7.00 7.87
C PRO A 99 16.61 5.64 8.57
N ASP A 100 16.81 5.59 9.89
CA ASP A 100 17.10 4.35 10.60
C ASP A 100 15.84 3.48 10.77
N CYS A 101 14.66 4.11 10.87
CA CYS A 101 13.39 3.40 11.07
C CYS A 101 12.72 2.88 9.80
N HIS A 102 13.13 3.34 8.60
CA HIS A 102 12.35 3.14 7.37
C HIS A 102 13.09 2.43 6.22
N THR A 103 14.36 2.07 6.43
CA THR A 103 15.19 1.34 5.46
C THR A 103 14.62 -0.03 5.03
N ALA A 104 14.07 -0.80 5.97
CA ALA A 104 13.51 -2.12 5.68
C ALA A 104 12.25 -2.05 4.79
N GLY A 105 11.38 -1.07 5.03
CA GLY A 105 10.18 -0.84 4.21
C GLY A 105 10.53 -0.41 2.78
N LEU A 106 11.53 0.46 2.62
CA LEU A 106 12.02 0.85 1.30
C LEU A 106 12.64 -0.35 0.55
N ALA A 107 13.48 -1.16 1.20
CA ALA A 107 14.13 -2.30 0.56
C ALA A 107 13.12 -3.29 -0.04
N THR A 108 12.08 -3.65 0.72
CA THR A 108 10.98 -4.50 0.22
C THR A 108 10.29 -3.89 -0.98
N THR A 109 9.98 -2.59 -0.91
CA THR A 109 9.29 -1.88 -2.00
C THR A 109 10.13 -1.80 -3.26
N LEU A 110 11.44 -1.58 -3.13
CA LEU A 110 12.37 -1.57 -4.26
C LEU A 110 12.47 -2.95 -4.93
N ASN A 111 12.43 -4.03 -4.16
CA ASN A 111 12.39 -5.39 -4.71
C ASN A 111 11.11 -5.64 -5.52
N ILE A 112 9.96 -5.22 -5.00
CA ILE A 112 8.67 -5.30 -5.71
C ILE A 112 8.72 -4.48 -7.01
N ARG A 113 9.26 -3.26 -6.94
CA ARG A 113 9.46 -2.40 -8.12
C ARG A 113 10.40 -3.04 -9.15
N ALA A 114 11.47 -3.69 -8.73
CA ALA A 114 12.40 -4.36 -9.65
C ALA A 114 11.73 -5.56 -10.35
N ALA A 115 10.93 -6.35 -9.61
CA ALA A 115 10.12 -7.42 -10.17
C ALA A 115 9.10 -6.88 -11.19
N TRP A 116 8.42 -5.79 -10.85
CA TRP A 116 7.50 -5.08 -11.74
C TRP A 116 8.18 -4.56 -13.02
N LEU A 117 9.30 -3.85 -12.90
CA LEU A 117 10.07 -3.35 -14.05
C LEU A 117 10.53 -4.46 -14.97
N SER A 118 10.90 -5.62 -14.42
CA SER A 118 11.28 -6.80 -15.21
C SER A 118 10.08 -7.37 -15.97
N ALA A 119 8.91 -7.46 -15.32
CA ALA A 119 7.68 -7.94 -15.94
C ALA A 119 7.15 -6.99 -17.04
N VAL A 120 7.18 -5.68 -16.81
CA VAL A 120 6.72 -4.68 -17.79
C VAL A 120 7.77 -4.46 -18.89
N GLY A 121 9.05 -4.37 -18.54
CA GLY A 121 10.16 -4.15 -19.48
C GLY A 121 10.45 -5.36 -20.38
N GLY A 122 10.17 -6.58 -19.92
CA GLY A 122 10.27 -7.80 -20.74
C GLY A 122 9.28 -7.86 -21.90
N THR A 123 8.19 -7.07 -21.85
CA THR A 123 7.19 -7.00 -22.92
C THR A 123 7.52 -5.97 -24.02
N GLY A 124 8.60 -5.18 -23.86
CA GLY A 124 9.00 -4.11 -24.78
C GLY A 124 10.20 -4.42 -25.70
N ARG A 125 10.79 -5.61 -25.62
CA ARG A 125 11.84 -6.09 -26.56
C ARG A 125 11.37 -7.34 -27.30
N ARG A 126 10.51 -7.18 -28.30
CA ARG A 126 10.40 -8.10 -29.44
C ARG A 126 10.04 -7.31 -30.69
#